data_AF-A0A1X0NDP9-F1
#
_entry.id   AF-A0A1X0NDP9-F1
#
_cell.length_a   1.000
_cell.length_b   1.000
_cell.length_c   1.000
_cell.angle_alpha   90.00
_cell.angle_beta   90.00
_cell.angle_gamma   90.00
#
_symmetry.space_group_name_H-M   'P 1'
#
loop_
_entity.id
_entity.type
_entity.pdbx_description
1 polymer ?
#
loop_
_entity_poly.entity_id
_entity_poly.type
_entity_poly.pdbx_seq_one_letter_code
_entity_poly.pdbx_strand_id
1 'polypeptide(L)'
;VLAEFLRDNNIKADGCIVGEPTGMTVWTGHKGRSEYHVRVRGKAVHSSCALTDQGCNAIDYATKFIAKIREIGEEFRRSGHRDKDFHVPFTTLSTNLIKGGNAVNTVPAECEFSFEFRNLPQDTAATIDGRLRSYVDNELLPAMR
;
A
#
# COMPACT_ATOMS: atom_id res chain seq x y z
N VAL A 1 -19.98 -4.26 -5.52
CA VAL A 1 -21.16 -5.08 -5.19
C VAL A 1 -22.47 -4.29 -5.17
N LEU A 2 -22.81 -3.50 -4.14
CA LEU A 2 -24.11 -2.78 -4.10
C LEU A 2 -24.25 -1.74 -5.22
N ALA A 3 -23.24 -0.88 -5.41
CA ALA A 3 -23.26 0.15 -6.44
C ALA A 3 -23.32 -0.43 -7.87
N GLU A 4 -22.66 -1.57 -8.11
CA GLU A 4 -22.72 -2.29 -9.37
C GLU A 4 -24.11 -2.90 -9.57
N PHE A 5 -24.66 -3.60 -8.57
CA PHE A 5 -26.01 -4.16 -8.62
C PHE A 5 -27.07 -3.11 -8.95
N LEU A 6 -27.03 -1.94 -8.30
CA LEU A 6 -27.97 -0.84 -8.55
C LEU A 6 -27.86 -0.34 -10.00
N ARG A 7 -26.62 -0.21 -10.51
CA ARG A 7 -26.35 0.20 -11.88
C ARG A 7 -26.86 -0.82 -12.89
N ASP A 8 -26.52 -2.10 -12.69
CA ASP A 8 -26.84 -3.19 -13.60
C ASP A 8 -28.35 -3.46 -13.68
N ASN A 9 -29.09 -3.12 -12.62
CA ASN A 9 -30.55 -3.25 -12.57
C ASN A 9 -31.29 -1.92 -12.79
N ASN A 10 -30.58 -0.83 -13.14
CA ASN A 10 -31.14 0.51 -13.36
C ASN A 10 -32.03 1.01 -12.20
N ILE A 11 -31.66 0.67 -10.96
CA ILE A 11 -32.36 1.09 -9.75
C ILE A 11 -31.86 2.48 -9.36
N LYS A 12 -32.77 3.45 -9.30
CA LYS A 12 -32.50 4.81 -8.83
C LYS A 12 -33.09 5.02 -7.44
N ALA A 13 -32.36 5.73 -6.58
CA ALA A 13 -32.81 6.10 -5.25
C ALA A 13 -32.34 7.53 -4.93
N ASP A 14 -33.13 8.26 -4.16
CA ASP A 14 -32.79 9.62 -3.71
C ASP A 14 -31.70 9.61 -2.62
N GLY A 15 -31.49 8.47 -1.95
CA GLY A 15 -30.48 8.31 -0.91
C GLY A 15 -30.27 6.84 -0.50
N CYS A 16 -29.23 6.59 0.28
CA CYS A 16 -28.90 5.28 0.82
C CYS A 16 -28.45 5.43 2.28
N ILE A 17 -28.97 4.57 3.17
CA ILE A 17 -28.53 4.45 4.56
C ILE A 17 -27.90 3.07 4.71
N VAL A 18 -26.65 3.03 5.17
CA VAL A 18 -25.93 1.77 5.43
C VAL A 18 -25.87 1.56 6.94
N GLY A 19 -26.48 0.46 7.41
CA GLY A 19 -26.61 0.13 8.83
C GLY A 19 -25.34 -0.47 9.44
N GLU A 20 -24.28 0.31 9.52
CA GLU A 20 -23.04 -0.05 10.22
C GLU A 20 -23.21 0.05 11.74
N PRO A 21 -22.40 -0.66 12.56
CA PRO A 21 -22.48 -0.60 14.02
C PRO A 21 -21.89 0.71 14.59
N THR A 22 -22.53 1.85 14.28
CA THR A 22 -22.08 3.20 14.67
C THR A 22 -22.59 3.67 16.03
N GLY A 23 -23.26 2.79 16.79
CA GLY A 23 -23.85 3.16 18.08
C GLY A 23 -24.93 4.23 17.96
N MET A 24 -25.79 4.13 16.93
CA MET A 24 -26.87 5.09 16.62
C MET A 24 -26.40 6.50 16.25
N THR A 25 -25.13 6.65 15.86
CA THR A 25 -24.57 7.93 15.39
C THR A 25 -24.52 7.98 13.87
N VAL A 26 -24.90 9.10 13.28
CA VAL A 26 -24.83 9.31 11.83
C VAL A 26 -23.39 9.63 11.42
N TRP A 27 -22.87 8.85 10.47
CA TRP A 27 -21.60 9.12 9.80
C TRP A 27 -21.85 9.35 8.32
N THR A 28 -21.28 10.42 7.77
CA THR A 28 -21.54 10.88 6.39
C THR A 28 -20.53 10.36 5.37
N GLY A 29 -19.49 9.64 5.81
CA GLY A 29 -18.47 9.12 4.91
C GLY A 29 -17.57 8.05 5.52
N HIS A 30 -16.94 7.28 4.65
CA HIS A 30 -15.83 6.37 4.97
C HIS A 30 -14.65 6.69 4.07
N LYS A 31 -13.43 6.42 4.55
CA LYS A 31 -12.24 6.54 3.71
C LYS A 31 -12.23 5.44 2.66
N GLY A 32 -11.71 5.75 1.48
CA GLY A 32 -11.35 4.72 0.51
C GLY A 32 -10.38 3.73 1.14
N ARG A 33 -10.40 2.49 0.67
CA ARG A 33 -9.50 1.43 1.14
C ARG A 33 -8.94 0.69 -0.06
N SER A 34 -7.62 0.60 -0.11
CA SER A 34 -6.91 -0.19 -1.11
C SER A 34 -5.88 -1.08 -0.42
N GLU A 35 -5.80 -2.33 -0.86
CA GLU A 35 -4.93 -3.34 -0.30
C GLU A 35 -4.07 -3.94 -1.42
N TYR A 36 -2.77 -4.09 -1.13
CA TYR A 36 -1.78 -4.54 -2.10
C TYR A 36 -0.97 -5.69 -1.50
N HIS A 37 -0.70 -6.67 -2.34
CA HIS A 37 0.24 -7.75 -2.08
C HIS A 37 1.43 -7.59 -3.02
N VAL A 38 2.63 -7.47 -2.45
CA VAL A 38 3.87 -7.23 -3.19
C VAL A 38 4.78 -8.44 -3.02
N ARG A 39 5.31 -8.94 -4.14
CA ARG A 39 6.35 -9.97 -4.18
C ARG A 39 7.61 -9.39 -4.80
N VAL A 40 8.68 -9.33 -4.03
CA VAL A 40 10.02 -8.92 -4.47
C VAL A 40 10.84 -10.18 -4.77
N ARG A 41 11.41 -10.24 -5.97
CA ARG A 41 12.28 -11.32 -6.42
C ARG A 41 13.69 -10.80 -6.65
N GLY A 42 14.64 -11.37 -5.92
CA GLY A 42 16.07 -11.16 -6.05
C GLY A 42 16.77 -12.40 -6.58
N LYS A 43 18.04 -12.59 -6.18
CA LYS A 43 18.92 -13.66 -6.65
C LYS A 43 19.70 -14.24 -5.48
N ALA A 44 19.47 -15.53 -5.21
CA ALA A 44 20.12 -16.24 -4.12
C ALA A 44 21.58 -16.56 -4.43
N VAL A 45 22.44 -16.26 -3.45
CA VAL A 45 23.86 -16.63 -3.41
C VAL A 45 24.29 -16.88 -1.97
N HIS A 46 25.47 -17.46 -1.77
CA HIS A 46 26.06 -17.54 -0.43
C HIS A 46 26.20 -16.13 0.16
N SER A 47 25.93 -15.96 1.47
CA SER A 47 25.89 -14.63 2.09
C SER A 47 27.22 -13.85 1.99
N SER A 48 28.36 -14.52 1.82
CA SER A 48 29.64 -13.87 1.55
C SER A 48 29.69 -13.09 0.22
N CYS A 49 28.74 -13.34 -0.68
CA CYS A 49 28.61 -12.69 -1.99
C CYS A 49 27.46 -11.67 -2.01
N ALA A 50 26.89 -11.26 -0.87
CA ALA A 50 25.69 -10.42 -0.79
C ALA A 50 25.81 -9.02 -1.43
N LEU A 51 27.03 -8.57 -1.73
CA LEU A 51 27.33 -7.26 -2.32
C LEU A 51 28.05 -7.39 -3.67
N THR A 52 27.99 -8.55 -4.32
CA THR A 52 28.48 -8.74 -5.68
C THR A 52 27.33 -8.70 -6.67
N ASP A 53 27.65 -8.52 -7.95
CA ASP A 53 26.73 -8.66 -9.09
C ASP A 53 26.08 -10.07 -9.21
N GLN A 54 26.54 -11.02 -8.41
CA GLN A 54 26.02 -12.37 -8.37
C GLN A 54 24.75 -12.48 -7.51
N GLY A 55 24.54 -11.58 -6.55
CA GLY A 55 23.43 -11.64 -5.58
C GLY A 55 22.50 -10.43 -5.64
N CYS A 56 21.23 -10.64 -5.27
CA CYS A 56 20.29 -9.55 -5.09
C CYS A 56 19.37 -9.89 -3.91
N ASN A 57 19.49 -9.15 -2.81
CA ASN A 57 18.79 -9.43 -1.56
C ASN A 57 17.34 -8.91 -1.63
N ALA A 58 16.37 -9.82 -1.77
CA ALA A 58 14.97 -9.45 -1.88
C ALA A 58 14.42 -8.75 -0.62
N ILE A 59 14.93 -9.07 0.58
CA ILE A 59 14.50 -8.43 1.83
C ILE A 59 14.96 -6.98 1.89
N ASP A 60 16.20 -6.69 1.47
CA ASP A 60 16.73 -5.32 1.48
C ASP A 60 15.92 -4.41 0.55
N TYR A 61 15.58 -4.89 -0.65
CA TYR A 61 14.77 -4.14 -1.61
C TYR A 61 13.30 -4.03 -1.18
N ALA A 62 12.72 -5.06 -0.57
CA ALA A 62 11.40 -4.95 0.05
C ALA A 62 11.40 -3.89 1.16
N THR A 63 12.44 -3.85 2.00
CA THR A 63 12.57 -2.88 3.08
C THR A 63 12.69 -1.44 2.56
N LYS A 64 13.46 -1.23 1.47
CA LYS A 64 13.52 0.08 0.79
C LYS A 64 12.14 0.52 0.30
N PHE A 65 11.36 -0.39 -0.28
CA PHE A 65 10.02 -0.06 -0.75
C PHE A 65 9.05 0.24 0.41
N ILE A 66 9.10 -0.54 1.49
CA ILE A 66 8.33 -0.28 2.71
C ILE A 66 8.69 1.08 3.33
N ALA A 67 9.98 1.44 3.34
CA ALA A 67 10.43 2.75 3.80
C ALA A 67 9.83 3.88 2.93
N LYS A 68 9.77 3.69 1.60
CA LYS A 68 9.12 4.67 0.71
C LYS A 68 7.62 4.80 0.96
N ILE A 69 6.93 3.68 1.19
CA ILE A 69 5.50 3.66 1.58
C ILE A 69 5.31 4.49 2.86
N ARG A 70 6.18 4.30 3.86
CA ARG A 70 6.12 5.08 5.10
C ARG A 70 6.38 6.56 4.88
N GLU A 71 7.37 6.92 4.05
CA GLU A 71 7.69 8.31 3.70
C GLU A 71 6.46 9.01 3.08
N ILE A 72 5.79 8.37 2.13
CA ILE A 72 4.57 8.89 1.51
C ILE A 72 3.46 9.07 2.55
N GLY A 73 3.29 8.09 3.46
CA GLY A 73 2.33 8.21 4.56
C GLY A 73 2.60 9.38 5.50
N GLU A 74 3.88 9.62 5.83
CA GLU A 74 4.29 10.78 6.63
C GLU A 74 4.09 12.10 5.88
N GLU A 75 4.27 12.13 4.56
CA GLU A 75 3.96 13.30 3.74
C GLU A 75 2.46 13.63 3.77
N PHE A 76 1.58 12.64 3.58
CA PHE A 76 0.15 12.86 3.76
C PHE A 76 -0.17 13.36 5.17
N ARG A 77 0.48 12.81 6.20
CA ARG A 77 0.35 13.28 7.58
C ARG A 77 0.87 14.70 7.80
N ARG A 78 1.85 15.21 7.06
CA ARG A 78 2.37 16.58 7.25
C ARG A 78 1.63 17.61 6.39
N SER A 79 1.43 17.32 5.12
CA SER A 79 1.04 18.29 4.09
C SER A 79 -0.07 17.82 3.15
N GLY A 80 -0.59 16.61 3.33
CA GLY A 80 -1.72 16.12 2.54
C GLY A 80 -3.04 16.81 2.86
N HIS A 81 -4.09 16.47 2.10
CA HIS A 81 -5.44 16.96 2.35
C HIS A 81 -5.90 16.68 3.79
N ARG A 82 -6.79 17.57 4.26
CA ARG A 82 -7.38 17.49 5.60
C ARG A 82 -8.88 17.53 5.51
N ASP A 83 -9.52 16.60 6.20
CA ASP A 83 -10.96 16.55 6.32
C ASP A 83 -11.34 16.22 7.76
N LYS A 84 -12.00 17.20 8.43
CA LYS A 84 -12.34 17.13 9.86
C LYS A 84 -13.53 16.22 10.13
N ASP A 85 -14.27 15.83 9.09
CA ASP A 85 -15.42 14.93 9.23
C ASP A 85 -14.97 13.48 9.49
N PHE A 86 -13.67 13.19 9.31
CA PHE A 86 -13.06 11.90 9.64
C PHE A 86 -12.26 11.97 10.96
N HIS A 87 -12.41 10.94 11.80
CA HIS A 87 -11.65 10.81 13.05
C HIS A 87 -10.12 10.92 12.86
N VAL A 88 -9.59 10.30 11.79
CA VAL A 88 -8.22 10.54 11.34
C VAL A 88 -8.32 11.46 10.12
N PRO A 89 -7.92 12.74 10.19
CA PRO A 89 -8.32 13.73 9.20
C PRO A 89 -7.44 13.73 7.94
N PHE A 90 -6.71 12.66 7.65
CA PHE A 90 -5.75 12.58 6.53
C PHE A 90 -5.58 11.16 6.00
N THR A 91 -5.05 11.01 4.80
CA THR A 91 -4.76 9.71 4.17
C THR A 91 -3.67 8.95 4.92
N THR A 92 -3.89 7.68 5.22
CA THR A 92 -2.96 6.83 6.00
C THR A 92 -2.49 5.64 5.18
N LEU A 93 -1.20 5.32 5.24
CA LEU A 93 -0.59 4.14 4.63
C LEU A 93 -0.01 3.25 5.73
N SER A 94 -0.16 1.93 5.62
CA SER A 94 0.36 0.97 6.59
C SER A 94 0.82 -0.32 5.92
N THR A 95 2.02 -0.79 6.25
CA THR A 95 2.48 -2.15 5.92
C THR A 95 2.15 -3.07 7.09
N ASN A 96 1.44 -4.16 6.81
CA ASN A 96 0.80 -4.96 7.85
C ASN A 96 1.41 -6.36 7.99
N LEU A 97 1.95 -6.92 6.90
CA LEU A 97 2.53 -8.26 6.86
C LEU A 97 3.82 -8.24 6.06
N ILE A 98 4.84 -8.98 6.50
CA ILE A 98 6.09 -9.20 5.77
C ILE A 98 6.61 -10.61 6.05
N LYS A 99 7.12 -11.28 5.01
CA LYS A 99 7.76 -12.59 5.09
C LYS A 99 8.87 -12.66 4.04
N GLY A 100 10.07 -13.08 4.43
CA GLY A 100 11.16 -13.25 3.46
C GLY A 100 12.32 -14.07 4.02
N GLY A 101 13.08 -14.65 3.10
CA GLY A 101 14.23 -15.49 3.41
C GLY A 101 13.91 -16.92 3.82
N ASN A 102 14.93 -17.76 3.74
CA ASN A 102 14.85 -19.20 3.98
C ASN A 102 15.97 -19.73 4.89
N ALA A 103 17.16 -19.13 4.84
CA ALA A 103 18.32 -19.53 5.64
C ALA A 103 19.21 -18.30 5.95
N VAL A 104 19.86 -18.31 7.11
CA VAL A 104 20.68 -17.19 7.60
C VAL A 104 21.98 -16.96 6.81
N ASN A 105 22.46 -17.98 6.10
CA ASN A 105 23.71 -17.98 5.33
C ASN A 105 23.48 -17.87 3.82
N THR A 106 22.26 -17.52 3.39
CA THR A 106 21.89 -17.37 1.98
C THR A 106 21.25 -16.01 1.76
N VAL A 107 21.66 -15.32 0.69
CA VAL A 107 20.98 -14.11 0.25
C VAL A 107 19.55 -14.47 -0.17
N PRO A 108 18.52 -13.87 0.43
CA PRO A 108 17.14 -14.27 0.18
C PRO A 108 16.71 -13.86 -1.23
N ALA A 109 16.26 -14.83 -2.02
CA ALA A 109 15.75 -14.59 -3.37
C ALA A 109 14.31 -14.08 -3.39
N GLU A 110 13.55 -14.24 -2.31
CA GLU A 110 12.14 -13.85 -2.26
C GLU A 110 11.76 -13.17 -0.95
N CYS A 111 10.95 -12.13 -1.07
CA CYS A 111 10.30 -11.45 0.04
C CYS A 111 8.89 -11.02 -0.41
N GLU A 112 7.89 -11.25 0.44
CA GLU A 112 6.51 -10.85 0.24
C GLU A 112 6.08 -9.93 1.37
N PHE A 113 5.29 -8.92 1.04
CA PHE A 113 4.67 -8.07 2.05
C PHE A 113 3.33 -7.53 1.56
N SER A 114 2.46 -7.20 2.52
CA SER A 114 1.16 -6.59 2.25
C SER A 114 1.08 -5.23 2.90
N PHE A 115 0.54 -4.26 2.17
CA PHE A 115 0.25 -2.94 2.68
C PHE A 115 -1.16 -2.50 2.27
N GLU A 116 -1.77 -1.67 3.11
CA GLU A 116 -3.02 -0.99 2.78
C GLU A 116 -2.85 0.51 2.89
N PHE A 117 -3.72 1.23 2.20
CA PHE A 117 -3.93 2.63 2.48
C PHE A 117 -5.41 2.98 2.58
N ARG A 118 -5.67 3.97 3.44
CA ARG A 118 -6.99 4.55 3.64
C ARG A 118 -6.95 6.01 3.23
N ASN A 119 -7.53 6.30 2.08
CA ASN A 119 -7.43 7.60 1.45
C ASN A 119 -8.68 8.45 1.66
N LEU A 120 -8.48 9.77 1.79
CA LEU A 120 -9.57 10.73 1.67
C LEU A 120 -10.07 10.77 0.21
N PRO A 121 -11.32 11.19 -0.04
CA PRO A 121 -11.87 11.28 -1.40
C PRO A 121 -11.02 12.12 -2.37
N GLN A 122 -10.31 13.13 -1.86
CA GLN A 122 -9.43 14.02 -2.63
C GLN A 122 -8.11 13.34 -3.04
N ASP A 123 -7.66 12.34 -2.28
CA ASP A 123 -6.42 11.61 -2.52
C ASP A 123 -6.74 10.32 -3.26
N THR A 124 -6.82 10.34 -4.59
CA THR A 124 -7.23 9.14 -5.33
C THR A 124 -6.21 7.99 -5.22
N ALA A 125 -6.69 6.75 -5.24
CA ALA A 125 -5.84 5.55 -5.26
C ALA A 125 -4.84 5.59 -6.42
N ALA A 126 -5.28 6.06 -7.60
CA ALA A 126 -4.43 6.18 -8.78
C ALA A 126 -3.22 7.12 -8.56
N THR A 127 -3.40 8.21 -7.81
CA THR A 127 -2.30 9.14 -7.48
C THR A 127 -1.24 8.46 -6.60
N ILE A 128 -1.68 7.73 -5.57
CA ILE A 128 -0.78 7.03 -4.66
C ILE A 128 -0.05 5.90 -5.41
N ASP A 129 -0.77 5.14 -6.23
CA ASP A 129 -0.23 4.07 -7.05
C ASP A 129 0.79 4.58 -8.06
N GLY A 130 0.52 5.71 -8.72
CA GLY A 130 1.45 6.34 -9.64
C GLY A 130 2.78 6.71 -8.97
N ARG A 131 2.74 7.24 -7.75
CA ARG A 131 3.94 7.58 -6.97
C ARG A 131 4.75 6.33 -6.61
N LEU A 132 4.09 5.28 -6.13
CA LEU A 132 4.74 4.02 -5.76
C LEU A 132 5.35 3.33 -6.99
N ARG A 133 4.63 3.27 -8.10
CA ARG A 133 5.13 2.72 -9.37
C ARG A 133 6.32 3.50 -9.90
N SER A 134 6.25 4.84 -9.89
CA SER A 134 7.38 5.68 -10.30
C SER A 134 8.64 5.39 -9.48
N TYR A 135 8.52 5.19 -8.17
CA TYR A 135 9.67 4.81 -7.34
C TYR A 135 10.21 3.42 -7.70
N VAL A 136 9.31 2.44 -7.92
CA VAL A 136 9.71 1.09 -8.31
C VAL A 136 10.45 1.10 -9.65
N ASP A 137 9.90 1.78 -10.66
CA ASP A 137 10.42 1.75 -12.03
C ASP A 137 11.71 2.55 -12.18
N ASN A 138 11.83 3.69 -11.49
CA ASN A 138 12.95 4.62 -11.68
C ASN A 138 14.08 4.45 -10.66
N GLU A 139 13.82 3.88 -9.48
CA GLU A 139 14.82 3.76 -8.42
C GLU A 139 15.05 2.30 -7.99
N LEU A 140 13.98 1.57 -7.66
CA LEU A 140 14.12 0.25 -7.06
C LEU A 140 14.61 -0.80 -8.06
N LEU A 141 13.92 -0.96 -9.20
CA LEU A 141 14.27 -1.96 -10.21
C LEU A 141 15.64 -1.70 -10.87
N PRO A 142 16.04 -0.46 -11.20
CA PRO A 142 17.39 -0.20 -11.69
C PRO A 142 18.48 -0.55 -10.68
N ALA A 143 18.26 -0.29 -9.40
CA ALA A 143 19.23 -0.63 -8.35
C ALA A 143 19.36 -2.14 -8.11
N MET A 144 18.34 -2.93 -8.44
CA MET A 144 18.34 -4.40 -8.30
C MET A 144 19.14 -5.13 -9.39
N ARG A 145 19.54 -4.45 -10.47
CA ARG A 145 20.22 -5.02 -11.62
C ARG A 145 21.73 -5.11 -11.45
#